data_AF-A0AA39IVG8-F1
#
_entry.id   AF-A0AA39IVG8-F1
#
_cell.length_a   1.000
_cell.length_b   1.000
_cell.length_c   1.000
_cell.angle_alpha   90.00
_cell.angle_beta   90.00
_cell.angle_gamma   90.00
#
_symmetry.space_group_name_H-M   'P 1'
#
loop_
_entity.id
_entity.type
_entity.pdbx_description
1 polymer ?
#
loop_
_entity_poly.entity_id
_entity_poly.type
_entity_poly.pdbx_seq_one_letter_code
_entity_poly.pdbx_strand_id
1 'polypeptide(L)'
;MTRYTIKQGNIEIAYGTDHATGYFLAVVDQRLMWKSNASEAVNGTAEKVDAGGDGSYFNLHTGAGGFGFRVSKEVIAEFMQRYGVPDDKLKLVRAGKDM
;
A
#
# COMPACT_ATOMS: atom_id res chain seq x y z
N MET A 1 -6.41 5.36 -13.42
CA MET A 1 -6.02 4.83 -12.10
C MET A 1 -7.27 4.69 -11.27
N THR A 2 -7.58 3.48 -10.81
CA THR A 2 -8.61 3.25 -9.78
C THR A 2 -7.90 3.13 -8.43
N ARG A 3 -8.39 3.83 -7.41
CA ARG A 3 -7.87 3.75 -6.03
C ARG A 3 -9.02 3.70 -5.04
N TYR A 4 -8.90 2.80 -4.08
CA TYR A 4 -9.78 2.63 -2.93
C TYR A 4 -8.95 2.75 -1.65
N THR A 5 -9.64 3.08 -0.55
CA THR A 5 -9.03 3.26 0.75
C THR A 5 -9.86 2.59 1.84
N ILE A 6 -9.21 1.85 2.74
CA ILE A 6 -9.79 1.36 4.00
C ILE A 6 -9.09 2.10 5.14
N LYS A 7 -9.86 2.69 6.05
CA LYS A 7 -9.33 3.34 7.26
C LYS A 7 -9.47 2.43 8.47
N GLN A 8 -8.39 2.20 9.17
CA GLN A 8 -8.29 1.39 10.39
C GLN A 8 -7.55 2.18 11.49
N GLY A 9 -8.22 3.21 12.01
CA GLY A 9 -7.59 4.14 12.97
C GLY A 9 -6.47 4.96 12.31
N ASN A 10 -5.25 4.83 12.82
CA ASN A 10 -4.07 5.50 12.26
C ASN A 10 -3.50 4.82 11.01
N ILE A 11 -4.03 3.63 10.66
CA ILE A 11 -3.58 2.87 9.50
C ILE A 11 -4.55 3.11 8.35
N GLU A 12 -4.01 3.50 7.19
CA GLU A 12 -4.72 3.60 5.92
C GLU A 12 -4.22 2.51 4.96
N ILE A 13 -5.15 1.71 4.43
CA ILE A 13 -4.87 0.72 3.38
C ILE A 13 -5.34 1.30 2.06
N ALA A 14 -4.42 1.71 1.20
CA ALA A 14 -4.71 2.13 -0.15
C ALA A 14 -4.48 0.97 -1.12
N TYR A 15 -5.44 0.70 -2.00
CA TYR A 15 -5.31 -0.36 -3.01
C TYR A 15 -6.01 0.02 -4.29
N GLY A 16 -5.64 -0.61 -5.41
CA GLY A 16 -6.22 -0.26 -6.69
C GLY A 16 -5.48 -0.86 -7.88
N THR A 17 -5.69 -0.25 -9.04
CA THR A 17 -4.99 -0.63 -10.27
C THR A 17 -4.77 0.56 -11.21
N ASP A 18 -3.64 0.53 -11.93
CA ASP A 18 -3.39 1.39 -13.08
C ASP A 18 -2.42 0.73 -14.08
N HIS A 19 -2.21 1.37 -15.23
CA HIS A 19 -1.42 0.82 -16.33
C HIS A 19 0.07 0.63 -16.01
N ALA A 20 0.66 1.45 -15.14
CA ALA A 20 2.08 1.40 -14.82
C ALA A 20 2.36 0.46 -13.64
N THR A 21 1.56 0.61 -12.58
CA THR A 21 1.72 -0.10 -11.31
C THR A 21 1.04 -1.47 -11.30
N GLY A 22 0.15 -1.74 -12.26
CA GLY A 22 -0.74 -2.90 -12.19
C GLY A 22 -1.61 -2.79 -10.94
N TYR A 23 -1.92 -3.93 -10.31
CA TYR A 23 -2.55 -3.90 -8.99
C TYR A 23 -1.54 -3.42 -7.95
N PHE A 24 -1.98 -2.57 -7.03
CA PHE A 24 -1.16 -2.09 -5.93
C PHE A 24 -1.87 -2.20 -4.59
N LEU A 25 -1.06 -2.32 -3.53
CA LEU A 25 -1.46 -2.27 -2.13
C LEU A 25 -0.41 -1.43 -1.41
N ALA A 26 -0.84 -0.43 -0.64
CA ALA A 26 0.00 0.40 0.20
C ALA A 26 -0.61 0.50 1.59
N VAL A 27 0.20 0.22 2.61
CA VAL A 27 -0.18 0.33 4.01
C VAL A 27 0.56 1.50 4.62
N VAL A 28 -0.20 2.49 5.06
CA VAL A 28 0.30 3.76 5.57
C VAL A 28 -0.07 3.87 7.05
N ASP A 29 0.92 4.02 7.92
CA ASP A 29 0.68 4.34 9.34
C ASP A 29 1.02 5.81 9.61
N GLN A 30 0.00 6.60 9.92
CA GLN A 30 0.15 8.04 10.19
C GLN A 30 1.02 8.35 11.42
N ARG A 31 1.29 7.36 12.27
CA ARG A 31 2.22 7.50 13.40
C ARG A 31 3.68 7.47 12.95
N LEU A 32 3.97 6.88 11.80
CA LEU A 32 5.30 6.77 11.20
C LEU A 32 5.59 7.86 10.17
N MET A 33 4.62 8.73 9.87
CA MET A 33 4.87 9.87 9.00
C MET A 33 5.85 10.85 9.63
N TRP A 34 6.69 11.46 8.80
CA TRP A 34 7.52 12.59 9.19
C TRP A 34 6.67 13.73 9.74
N LYS A 35 7.11 14.34 10.84
CA LYS A 35 6.42 15.48 11.44
C LYS A 35 7.40 16.60 11.78
N SER A 36 7.05 17.83 11.41
CA SER A 36 7.87 19.01 11.67
C SER A 36 8.06 19.33 13.15
N ASN A 37 7.13 18.86 13.99
CA ASN A 37 7.18 19.00 15.44
C ASN A 37 7.79 17.79 16.18
N ALA A 38 8.24 16.76 15.45
CA ALA A 38 8.98 15.64 16.02
C ALA A 38 10.49 15.94 16.04
N SER A 39 11.23 15.26 16.91
CA SER A 39 12.68 15.37 16.91
C SER A 39 13.28 14.68 15.68
N GLU A 40 14.48 15.11 15.28
CA GLU A 40 15.23 14.48 14.19
C GLU A 40 15.45 12.99 14.44
N ALA A 41 15.74 12.59 15.67
CA ALA A 41 15.91 11.18 16.02
C ALA A 41 14.62 10.36 15.81
N VAL A 42 13.44 10.94 16.06
CA VAL A 42 12.16 10.26 15.84
C VAL A 42 11.89 10.12 14.34
N ASN A 43 12.00 11.23 13.59
CA ASN A 43 11.80 11.22 12.13
C ASN A 43 12.80 10.29 11.44
N GLY A 44 14.09 10.42 11.75
CA GLY A 44 15.14 9.55 11.21
C GLY A 44 15.02 8.08 11.65
N THR A 45 14.27 7.76 12.72
CA THR A 45 13.92 6.38 13.04
C THR A 45 12.76 5.88 12.18
N ALA A 46 11.73 6.70 11.97
CA ALA A 46 10.60 6.35 11.12
C ALA A 46 11.00 6.22 9.63
N GLU A 47 11.92 7.06 9.16
CA GLU A 47 12.47 7.01 7.81
C GLU A 47 13.24 5.72 7.50
N LYS A 48 13.70 4.97 8.51
CA LYS A 48 14.29 3.64 8.31
C LYS A 48 13.25 2.59 7.91
N VAL A 49 11.98 2.82 8.27
CA VAL A 49 10.87 1.95 7.92
C VAL A 49 10.33 2.30 6.53
N ASP A 50 10.25 3.59 6.23
CA ASP A 50 9.87 4.12 4.92
C ASP A 50 10.74 5.34 4.60
N ALA A 51 11.65 5.21 3.65
CA ALA A 51 12.59 6.27 3.28
C ALA A 51 11.90 7.52 2.73
N GLY A 52 10.64 7.41 2.28
CA GLY A 52 9.83 8.56 1.86
C GLY A 52 9.31 9.41 3.02
N GLY A 53 9.32 8.87 4.25
CA GLY A 53 8.74 9.54 5.42
C GLY A 53 7.22 9.65 5.36
N ASP A 54 6.56 8.98 4.42
CA ASP A 54 5.11 8.99 4.25
C ASP A 54 4.41 7.98 5.17
N GLY A 55 5.18 7.23 5.96
CA GLY A 55 4.68 6.16 6.84
C GLY A 55 4.22 4.92 6.07
N SER A 56 4.58 4.81 4.79
CA SER A 56 4.17 3.76 3.86
C SER A 56 5.07 2.53 3.99
N TYR A 57 4.91 1.78 5.09
CA TYR A 57 5.85 0.72 5.47
C TYR A 57 5.69 -0.60 4.69
N PHE A 58 4.56 -0.79 3.99
CA PHE A 58 4.31 -2.01 3.22
C PHE A 58 3.62 -1.70 1.91
N ASN A 59 4.41 -1.67 0.84
CA ASN A 59 3.97 -1.38 -0.53
C ASN A 59 4.22 -2.59 -1.44
N LEU A 60 3.18 -2.99 -2.17
CA LEU A 60 3.21 -4.08 -3.15
C LEU A 60 2.66 -3.58 -4.49
N HIS A 61 3.20 -4.10 -5.60
CA HIS A 61 2.67 -3.86 -6.93
C HIS A 61 2.87 -5.06 -7.87
N THR A 62 2.12 -5.13 -8.97
CA THR A 62 2.30 -6.21 -9.97
C THR A 62 2.96 -5.72 -11.28
N GLY A 63 2.90 -4.42 -11.54
CA GLY A 63 3.38 -3.78 -12.75
C GLY A 63 4.89 -3.57 -12.80
N ALA A 64 5.38 -3.05 -13.92
CA ALA A 64 6.80 -2.76 -14.13
C ALA A 64 7.27 -1.49 -13.38
N GLY A 65 6.36 -0.56 -13.10
CA GLY A 65 6.59 0.58 -12.21
C GLY A 65 5.86 0.38 -10.87
N GLY A 66 6.28 1.08 -9.83
CA GLY A 66 5.66 1.02 -8.50
C GLY A 66 6.64 1.23 -7.36
N PHE A 67 6.10 1.43 -6.16
CA PHE A 67 6.87 1.51 -4.93
C PHE A 67 6.84 0.17 -4.18
N GLY A 68 7.93 -0.16 -3.49
CA GLY A 68 8.03 -1.37 -2.68
C GLY A 68 8.33 -2.63 -3.48
N PHE A 69 7.62 -3.73 -3.19
CA PHE A 69 7.92 -5.04 -3.75
C PHE A 69 7.02 -5.38 -4.94
N ARG A 70 7.65 -5.78 -6.05
CA ARG A 70 6.93 -6.38 -7.17
C ARG A 70 6.57 -7.83 -6.84
N VAL A 71 5.30 -8.17 -6.92
CA VAL A 71 4.75 -9.50 -6.59
C VAL A 71 3.78 -9.99 -7.67
N SER A 72 3.43 -11.28 -7.62
CA SER A 72 2.40 -11.84 -8.51
C SER A 72 0.98 -11.40 -8.09
N LYS A 73 0.00 -11.62 -8.98
CA LYS A 73 -1.41 -11.33 -8.71
C LYS A 73 -1.96 -12.17 -7.56
N GLU A 74 -1.52 -13.42 -7.45
CA GLU A 74 -1.93 -14.35 -6.41
C GLU A 74 -1.43 -13.86 -5.05
N VAL A 75 -0.17 -13.42 -4.98
CA VAL A 75 0.44 -12.90 -3.75
C VAL A 75 -0.22 -11.58 -3.32
N ILE A 76 -0.43 -10.63 -4.23
CA ILE A 76 -1.06 -9.36 -3.85
C ILE A 76 -2.52 -9.55 -3.43
N ALA A 77 -3.27 -10.45 -4.07
CA ALA A 77 -4.64 -10.76 -3.69
C ALA A 77 -4.73 -11.37 -2.28
N GLU A 78 -3.79 -12.25 -1.91
CA GLU A 78 -3.68 -12.81 -0.56
C GLU A 78 -3.44 -11.71 0.48
N PHE A 79 -2.51 -10.78 0.24
CA PHE A 79 -2.29 -9.66 1.16
C PHE A 79 -3.47 -8.69 1.20
N MET A 80 -4.07 -8.36 0.06
CA MET A 80 -5.28 -7.54 0.00
C MET A 80 -6.40 -8.14 0.86
N GLN A 81 -6.59 -9.47 0.81
CA GLN A 81 -7.56 -10.17 1.65
C GLN A 81 -7.23 -10.02 3.14
N ARG A 82 -5.97 -10.18 3.54
CA ARG A 82 -5.52 -10.01 4.94
C ARG A 82 -5.75 -8.61 5.47
N TYR A 83 -5.64 -7.59 4.62
CA TYR A 83 -5.91 -6.19 4.97
C TYR A 83 -7.39 -5.79 4.82
N GLY A 84 -8.28 -6.74 4.52
CA GLY A 84 -9.73 -6.52 4.51
C GLY A 84 -10.28 -5.93 3.21
N VAL A 85 -9.58 -6.07 2.09
CA VAL A 85 -10.12 -5.72 0.77
C VAL A 85 -11.37 -6.58 0.48
N PRO A 86 -12.50 -5.98 0.06
CA PRO A 86 -13.74 -6.70 -0.22
C PRO A 86 -13.60 -7.80 -1.28
N ASP A 87 -14.33 -8.90 -1.10
CA ASP A 87 -14.29 -10.08 -1.97
C ASP A 87 -14.62 -9.79 -3.43
N ASP A 88 -15.51 -8.84 -3.71
CA ASP A 88 -15.85 -8.42 -5.07
C ASP A 88 -14.63 -7.80 -5.79
N LYS A 89 -13.79 -7.05 -5.07
CA LYS A 89 -12.53 -6.53 -5.59
C LYS A 89 -11.48 -7.62 -5.77
N LEU A 90 -11.38 -8.55 -4.83
CA LEU A 90 -10.47 -9.69 -4.93
C LEU A 90 -10.77 -10.58 -6.15
N LYS A 91 -12.04 -10.74 -6.51
CA LYS A 91 -12.45 -11.47 -7.73
C LYS A 91 -11.92 -10.79 -9.00
N LEU A 92 -11.88 -9.46 -9.05
CA LEU A 92 -11.35 -8.72 -10.20
C LEU A 92 -9.83 -8.93 -10.35
N VAL A 93 -9.08 -8.88 -9.24
CA VAL A 93 -7.62 -9.15 -9.25
C VAL A 93 -7.30 -10.54 -9.76
N ARG A 94 -7.97 -11.56 -9.19
CA ARG A 94 -7.76 -12.96 -9.56
C ARG A 94 -8.14 -13.20 -11.04
N ALA A 95 -9.13 -12.49 -11.55
CA ALA A 95 -9.53 -12.52 -12.96
C ALA A 95 -8.63 -11.69 -13.89
N GLY A 96 -7.70 -10.88 -13.37
CA GLY A 96 -6.89 -9.97 -14.18
C GLY A 96 -7.70 -8.83 -14.82
N LYS A 97 -8.78 -8.39 -14.15
CA LYS A 97 -9.64 -7.28 -14.60
C LYS A 97 -9.38 -6.01 -13.79
N ASP A 98 -9.65 -4.86 -14.38
CA ASP A 98 -9.56 -3.59 -13.68
C ASP A 98 -10.56 -3.53 -12.50
N MET A 99 -10.16 -2.81 -11.44
CA MET A 99 -10.96 -2.64 -10.21
C MET A 99 -11.90 -1.45 -10.25
#